data_AF-A0A966UDB4-F1
#
_entry.id   AF-A0A966UDB4-F1
#
_cell.length_a   1.000
_cell.length_b   1.000
_cell.length_c   1.000
_cell.angle_alpha   90.00
_cell.angle_beta   90.00
_cell.angle_gamma   90.00
#
_symmetry.space_group_name_H-M   'P 1'
#
loop_
_entity.id
_entity.type
_entity.pdbx_description
1 polymer ?
#
loop_
_entity_poly.entity_id
_entity_poly.type
_entity_poly.pdbx_seq_one_letter_code
_entity_poly.pdbx_strand_id
1 'polypeptide(L)'
;MHEFDEEIDALAAKILEYSLIRLKKDPPLDGPWTYDELYAEVGETITESGIGGEKALDLFKHVLAQACISTDHPRNLAFIPSAPTESSNLFDLVVGASSLYGGSWMEGAGAVFAENQAL
;
A
#
# COMPACT_ATOMS: atom_id res chain seq x y z
N MET A 1 -22.03 -8.21 3.13
CA MET A 1 -20.76 -8.54 3.81
C MET A 1 -19.90 -9.22 2.76
N HIS A 2 -18.66 -8.80 2.58
CA HIS A 2 -17.76 -9.42 1.59
C HIS A 2 -17.28 -10.76 2.15
N GLU A 3 -17.22 -11.79 1.31
CA GLU A 3 -16.70 -13.10 1.66
C GLU A 3 -15.27 -13.26 1.14
N PHE A 4 -14.48 -14.05 1.85
CA PHE A 4 -13.10 -14.35 1.48
C PHE A 4 -13.12 -15.66 0.68
N ASP A 5 -13.24 -15.53 -0.63
CA ASP A 5 -13.31 -16.64 -1.58
C ASP A 5 -11.92 -16.93 -2.20
N GLU A 6 -11.86 -17.94 -3.09
CA GLU A 6 -10.61 -18.34 -3.75
C GLU A 6 -9.97 -17.21 -4.59
N GLU A 7 -10.79 -16.30 -5.14
CA GLU A 7 -10.29 -15.15 -5.92
C GLU A 7 -9.59 -14.15 -4.99
N ILE A 8 -10.20 -13.84 -3.85
CA ILE A 8 -9.63 -12.97 -2.82
C ILE A 8 -8.37 -13.61 -2.21
N ASP A 9 -8.36 -14.92 -1.99
CA ASP A 9 -7.20 -15.67 -1.49
C ASP A 9 -5.99 -15.52 -2.44
N ALA A 10 -6.23 -15.72 -3.74
CA ALA A 10 -5.20 -15.56 -4.77
C ALA A 10 -4.69 -14.12 -4.87
N LEU A 11 -5.59 -13.13 -4.77
CA LEU A 11 -5.23 -11.72 -4.75
C LEU A 11 -4.40 -11.36 -3.51
N ALA A 12 -4.78 -11.85 -2.33
CA ALA A 12 -4.07 -11.62 -1.08
C ALA A 12 -2.63 -12.13 -1.16
N ALA A 13 -2.42 -13.33 -1.71
CA ALA A 13 -1.09 -13.88 -1.94
C ALA A 13 -0.23 -12.97 -2.83
N LYS A 14 -0.78 -12.46 -3.94
CA LYS A 14 -0.09 -11.55 -4.87
C LYS A 14 0.25 -10.18 -4.25
N ILE A 15 -0.61 -9.67 -3.36
CA ILE A 15 -0.37 -8.42 -2.62
C ILE A 15 0.77 -8.63 -1.62
N LEU A 16 0.69 -9.68 -0.81
CA LEU A 16 1.73 -9.99 0.19
C LEU A 16 3.09 -10.23 -0.47
N GLU A 17 3.13 -10.97 -1.59
CA GLU A 17 4.35 -11.18 -2.35
C GLU A 17 4.97 -9.85 -2.82
N TYR A 18 4.16 -8.98 -3.41
CA TYR A 18 4.62 -7.68 -3.89
C TYR A 18 5.15 -6.80 -2.76
N SER A 19 4.41 -6.70 -1.65
CA SER A 19 4.84 -5.95 -0.47
C SER A 19 6.18 -6.45 0.04
N LEU A 20 6.36 -7.77 0.13
CA LEU A 20 7.63 -8.37 0.55
C LEU A 20 8.77 -8.10 -0.44
N ILE A 21 8.51 -8.12 -1.75
CA ILE A 21 9.53 -7.77 -2.76
C ILE A 21 9.97 -6.32 -2.60
N ARG A 22 9.02 -5.39 -2.42
CA ARG A 22 9.29 -3.94 -2.27
C ARG A 22 10.04 -3.61 -0.99
N LEU A 23 9.85 -4.38 0.08
CA LEU A 23 10.59 -4.22 1.34
C LEU A 23 12.00 -4.80 1.30
N LYS A 24 12.22 -5.87 0.52
CA LYS A 24 13.53 -6.54 0.43
C LYS A 24 14.50 -5.90 -0.57
N LYS A 25 14.00 -5.05 -1.46
CA LYS A 25 14.77 -4.49 -2.57
C LYS A 25 14.57 -2.99 -2.65
N ASP A 26 15.65 -2.25 -2.84
CA ASP A 26 15.56 -0.86 -3.28
C ASP A 26 14.96 -0.84 -4.70
N PRO A 27 13.77 -0.26 -4.91
CA PRO A 27 13.27 -0.04 -6.26
C PRO A 27 14.13 1.03 -6.95
N PRO A 28 13.95 1.23 -8.27
CA PRO A 28 14.41 2.46 -8.91
C PRO A 28 13.87 3.70 -8.19
N LEU A 29 14.52 4.85 -8.37
CA LEU A 29 14.05 6.10 -7.76
C LEU A 29 12.66 6.50 -8.30
N ASP A 30 12.36 6.09 -9.53
CA ASP A 30 11.13 6.39 -10.26
C ASP A 30 10.87 7.90 -10.36
N GLY A 31 9.76 8.31 -10.98
CA GLY A 31 9.54 9.73 -11.22
C GLY A 31 8.19 10.07 -11.83
N PRO A 32 7.74 11.31 -11.68
CA PRO A 32 6.40 11.72 -12.08
C PRO A 32 6.20 11.64 -13.59
N TRP A 33 5.04 11.11 -14.00
CA TRP A 33 4.54 11.18 -15.37
C TRP A 33 3.45 12.26 -15.44
N THR A 34 3.17 12.74 -16.65
CA THR A 34 2.04 13.66 -16.86
C THR A 34 0.70 12.94 -16.72
N TYR A 35 -0.37 13.71 -16.49
CA TYR A 35 -1.73 13.15 -16.44
C TYR A 35 -2.09 12.42 -17.74
N ASP A 36 -1.78 13.00 -18.90
CA ASP A 36 -2.14 12.42 -20.20
C ASP A 36 -1.40 11.11 -20.47
N GLU A 37 -0.12 11.01 -20.09
CA GLU A 37 0.66 9.76 -20.17
C GLU A 37 0.05 8.68 -19.27
N LEU A 38 -0.28 9.01 -18.02
CA LEU A 38 -0.91 8.06 -17.11
C LEU A 38 -2.27 7.59 -17.62
N TYR A 39 -3.12 8.54 -18.05
CA TYR A 39 -4.46 8.23 -18.52
C TYR A 39 -4.43 7.38 -19.80
N ALA A 40 -3.48 7.63 -20.71
CA ALA A 40 -3.29 6.80 -21.89
C ALA A 40 -2.92 5.35 -21.55
N GLU A 41 -2.15 5.13 -20.47
CA GLU A 41 -1.71 3.80 -20.04
C GLU A 41 -2.74 3.07 -19.18
N VAL A 42 -3.42 3.76 -18.24
CA VAL A 42 -4.35 3.10 -17.29
C VAL A 42 -5.81 3.12 -17.76
N GLY A 43 -6.21 4.09 -18.57
CA GLY A 43 -7.60 4.33 -18.96
C GLY A 43 -8.54 4.60 -17.78
N GLU A 44 -9.83 4.35 -17.99
CA GLU A 44 -10.87 4.46 -16.95
C GLU A 44 -10.78 3.27 -15.98
N THR A 45 -10.38 3.53 -14.73
CA THR A 45 -10.17 2.49 -13.69
C THR A 45 -11.35 2.33 -12.74
N ILE A 46 -12.27 3.29 -12.71
CA ILE A 46 -13.51 3.23 -11.94
C ILE A 46 -14.67 3.02 -12.90
N THR A 47 -15.23 1.82 -12.91
CA THR A 47 -16.33 1.42 -13.79
C THR A 47 -17.45 0.80 -12.98
N GLU A 48 -18.66 0.74 -13.53
CA GLU A 48 -19.83 0.12 -12.87
C GLU A 48 -19.57 -1.35 -12.50
N SER A 49 -18.83 -2.08 -13.35
CA SER A 49 -18.43 -3.47 -13.08
C SER A 49 -17.20 -3.61 -12.19
N GLY A 50 -16.49 -2.51 -11.92
CA GLY A 50 -15.10 -2.55 -11.47
C GLY A 50 -14.14 -3.12 -12.53
N ILE A 51 -12.85 -3.03 -12.25
CA ILE A 51 -11.78 -3.57 -13.10
C ILE A 51 -11.20 -4.90 -12.59
N GLY A 52 -11.62 -5.36 -11.41
CA GLY A 52 -11.09 -6.55 -10.75
C GLY A 52 -9.78 -6.29 -9.98
N GLY A 53 -9.57 -7.06 -8.90
CA GLY A 53 -8.43 -6.84 -7.99
C GLY A 53 -7.07 -7.13 -8.63
N GLU A 54 -6.98 -8.18 -9.45
CA GLU A 54 -5.74 -8.53 -10.16
C GLU A 54 -5.32 -7.43 -11.15
N LYS A 55 -6.23 -6.97 -12.00
CA LYS A 55 -5.95 -5.89 -12.94
C LYS A 55 -5.60 -4.59 -12.21
N ALA A 56 -6.28 -4.27 -11.10
CA ALA A 56 -5.95 -3.11 -10.28
C ALA A 56 -4.53 -3.20 -9.71
N LEU A 57 -4.14 -4.38 -9.21
CA LEU A 57 -2.81 -4.62 -8.68
C LEU A 57 -1.74 -4.51 -9.78
N ASP A 58 -1.99 -5.04 -10.98
CA ASP A 58 -1.05 -4.98 -12.10
C ASP A 58 -0.84 -3.54 -12.60
N LEU A 59 -1.93 -2.77 -12.76
CA LEU A 59 -1.84 -1.35 -13.12
C LEU A 59 -1.04 -0.58 -12.07
N PHE A 60 -1.23 -0.88 -10.79
CA PHE A 60 -0.46 -0.26 -9.73
C PHE A 60 1.03 -0.60 -9.83
N LYS A 61 1.37 -1.89 -9.88
CA LYS A 61 2.76 -2.37 -9.93
C LYS A 61 3.55 -1.83 -11.11
N HIS A 62 2.92 -1.79 -12.27
CA HIS A 62 3.61 -1.61 -13.55
C HIS A 62 3.48 -0.20 -14.13
N VAL A 63 2.52 0.60 -13.65
CA VAL A 63 2.31 1.97 -14.14
C VAL A 63 2.31 2.96 -12.98
N LEU A 64 1.32 2.88 -12.08
CA LEU A 64 1.10 3.94 -11.10
C LEU A 64 2.24 4.06 -10.08
N ALA A 65 2.81 2.94 -9.61
CA ALA A 65 3.92 2.96 -8.67
C ALA A 65 5.20 3.55 -9.29
N GLN A 66 5.44 3.32 -10.59
CA GLN A 66 6.62 3.85 -11.30
C GLN A 66 6.51 5.36 -11.59
N ALA A 67 5.29 5.90 -11.54
CA ALA A 67 5.03 7.32 -11.64
C ALA A 67 5.16 8.07 -10.30
N CYS A 68 5.57 7.37 -9.23
CA CYS A 68 5.78 7.92 -7.89
C CYS A 68 7.26 7.87 -7.52
N ILE A 69 7.79 8.95 -6.94
CA ILE A 69 9.15 8.93 -6.39
C ILE A 69 9.17 8.00 -5.17
N SER A 70 10.10 7.05 -5.16
CA SER A 70 10.35 6.20 -3.99
C SER A 70 11.06 7.01 -2.89
N THR A 71 10.26 7.59 -1.99
CA THR A 71 10.76 8.54 -0.98
C THR A 71 11.72 7.94 0.05
N ASP A 72 11.68 6.63 0.22
CA ASP A 72 12.54 5.79 1.05
C ASP A 72 13.82 5.32 0.34
N HIS A 73 13.99 5.61 -0.96
CA HIS A 73 15.20 5.24 -1.68
C HIS A 73 16.40 5.99 -1.07
N PRO A 74 17.56 5.33 -0.80
CA PRO A 74 18.75 5.96 -0.22
C PRO A 74 19.38 7.12 -1.03
N ARG A 75 18.91 7.36 -2.25
CA ARG A 75 19.36 8.45 -3.13
C ARG A 75 18.33 9.58 -3.26
N ASN A 76 17.17 9.44 -2.63
CA ASN A 76 16.23 10.55 -2.50
C ASN A 76 16.68 11.48 -1.37
N LEU A 77 17.33 12.60 -1.74
CA LEU A 77 17.87 13.59 -0.81
C LEU A 77 17.05 14.89 -0.76
N ALA A 78 15.81 14.85 -1.25
CA ALA A 78 14.91 16.00 -1.31
C ALA A 78 13.77 15.88 -0.27
N PHE A 79 13.20 17.02 0.10
CA PHE A 79 12.02 17.14 0.97
C PHE A 79 12.18 16.51 2.37
N ILE A 80 11.11 15.92 2.90
CA ILE A 80 11.06 15.27 4.22
C ILE A 80 11.38 13.78 4.01
N PRO A 81 12.36 13.21 4.75
CA PRO A 81 12.73 11.82 4.58
C PRO A 81 11.61 10.89 5.06
N SER A 82 11.42 9.79 4.33
CA SER A 82 10.67 8.63 4.79
C SER A 82 11.64 7.49 5.00
N ALA A 83 11.85 7.07 6.24
CA ALA A 83 12.76 5.97 6.57
C ALA A 83 12.14 5.04 7.63
N PRO A 84 10.96 4.45 7.36
CA PRO A 84 10.38 3.46 8.27
C PRO A 84 11.29 2.23 8.36
N THR A 85 11.32 1.59 9.53
CA THR A 85 11.95 0.28 9.66
C THR A 85 11.11 -0.78 8.93
N GLU A 86 11.73 -1.88 8.55
CA GLU A 86 11.06 -3.03 7.91
C GLU A 86 9.95 -3.58 8.80
N SER A 87 10.17 -3.56 10.12
CA SER A 87 9.15 -3.94 11.11
C SER A 87 7.95 -3.00 11.08
N SER A 88 8.16 -1.67 10.97
CA SER A 88 7.07 -0.69 10.90
C SER A 88 6.21 -0.93 9.64
N ASN A 89 6.85 -1.06 8.48
CA ASN A 89 6.12 -1.28 7.21
C ASN A 89 5.32 -2.59 7.21
N LEU A 90 5.88 -3.68 7.77
CA LEU A 90 5.14 -4.94 7.88
C LEU A 90 3.96 -4.82 8.84
N PHE A 91 4.09 -4.02 9.90
CA PHE A 91 3.02 -3.84 10.87
C PHE A 91 1.86 -3.01 10.32
N ASP A 92 2.08 -2.13 9.34
CA ASP A 92 1.00 -1.44 8.63
C ASP A 92 0.04 -2.43 7.93
N LEU A 93 0.54 -3.58 7.44
CA LEU A 93 -0.31 -4.65 6.90
C LEU A 93 -1.24 -5.22 7.98
N VAL A 94 -0.71 -5.42 9.20
CA VAL A 94 -1.46 -5.94 10.35
C VAL A 94 -2.51 -4.93 10.81
N VAL A 95 -2.14 -3.66 10.94
CA VAL A 95 -3.05 -2.57 11.34
C VAL A 95 -4.16 -2.41 10.30
N GLY A 96 -3.82 -2.40 9.01
CA GLY A 96 -4.80 -2.31 7.92
C GLY A 96 -5.80 -3.46 7.92
N ALA A 97 -5.34 -4.69 8.19
CA ALA A 97 -6.22 -5.87 8.27
C ALA A 97 -7.10 -5.89 9.54
N SER A 98 -6.67 -5.22 10.61
CA SER A 98 -7.33 -5.31 11.92
C SER A 98 -8.56 -4.41 12.09
N SER A 99 -8.79 -3.46 11.17
CA SER A 99 -9.96 -2.54 11.19
C SER A 99 -10.20 -1.90 12.57
N LEU A 100 -9.13 -1.43 13.22
CA LEU A 100 -9.19 -0.89 14.58
C LEU A 100 -9.81 0.51 14.60
N TYR A 101 -10.69 0.76 15.56
CA TYR A 101 -11.28 2.08 15.81
C TYR A 101 -10.93 2.56 17.23
N GLY A 102 -10.14 3.62 17.33
CA GLY A 102 -9.64 4.18 18.59
C GLY A 102 -10.52 5.27 19.22
N GLY A 103 -11.77 5.42 18.80
CA GLY A 103 -12.63 6.53 19.25
C GLY A 103 -13.14 6.42 20.69
N SER A 104 -13.12 5.23 21.28
CA SER A 104 -13.35 5.05 22.71
C SER A 104 -12.56 3.84 23.24
N TRP A 105 -12.48 3.73 24.57
CA TRP A 105 -11.83 2.59 25.21
C TRP A 105 -12.51 1.25 24.86
N MET A 106 -13.83 1.23 24.66
CA MET A 106 -14.55 -0.01 24.35
C MET A 106 -14.10 -0.62 23.02
N GLU A 107 -13.88 0.19 21.99
CA GLU A 107 -13.51 -0.29 20.66
C GLU A 107 -11.99 -0.39 20.46
N GLY A 108 -11.18 0.30 21.27
CA GLY A 108 -9.76 0.50 21.01
C GLY A 108 -8.79 0.26 22.17
N ALA A 109 -9.23 -0.26 23.32
CA ALA A 109 -8.41 -0.34 24.55
C ALA A 109 -6.96 -0.82 24.34
N GLY A 110 -6.76 -1.89 23.56
CA GLY A 110 -5.43 -2.44 23.29
C GLY A 110 -4.54 -1.51 22.44
N ALA A 111 -5.11 -0.94 21.38
CA ALA A 111 -4.40 0.01 20.52
C ALA A 111 -4.08 1.31 21.26
N VAL A 112 -5.04 1.85 22.00
CA VAL A 112 -4.88 3.07 22.83
C VAL A 112 -3.85 2.84 23.93
N PHE A 113 -3.85 1.67 24.57
CA PHE A 113 -2.83 1.33 25.54
C PHE A 113 -1.43 1.34 24.91
N ALA A 114 -1.27 0.69 23.74
CA ALA A 114 0.01 0.65 23.02
C ALA A 114 0.47 2.05 22.58
N GLU A 115 -0.45 2.88 22.07
CA GLU A 115 -0.19 4.28 21.71
C GLU A 115 0.35 5.08 22.91
N ASN A 116 -0.28 4.94 24.08
CA ASN A 116 0.18 5.60 25.31
C ASN A 116 1.57 5.16 25.76
N GLN A 117 2.08 3.99 25.34
CA GLN A 117 3.46 3.57 25.64
C GLN A 117 4.50 4.17 24.68
N ALA A 118 4.08 4.71 23.54
CA ALA A 118 4.96 5.25 22.51
C ALA A 118 5.15 6.78 22.58
N LEU A 119 4.38 7.46 23.43
CA LEU A 119 4.49 8.90 23.73
C LEU A 119 5.61 9.18 24.74
#